data_AF-A0A945CS12-F1
#
_entry.id   AF-A0A945CS12-F1
#
_cell.length_a   1.000
_cell.length_b   1.000
_cell.length_c   1.000
_cell.angle_alpha   90.00
_cell.angle_beta   90.00
_cell.angle_gamma   90.00
#
_symmetry.space_group_name_H-M   'P 1'
#
loop_
_entity.id
_entity.type
_entity.pdbx_description
1 polymer ?
#
loop_
_entity_poly.entity_id
_entity_poly.type
_entity_poly.pdbx_seq_one_letter_code
_entity_poly.pdbx_strand_id
1 'polypeptide(L)'
;MARAIDGPATTRFAPVEIRGNASWTALAKTGISSAMADAAEHAPRGQCVCVGLPFRVGRPVVLHDKGVTLTLDSIKAPWLVFMHTSDIRPVDTNRDGLISPMRGKGRLAEHAADYVIVYADGSEVRLPIRRFHQLGTFTRRWGENCFESILHQKMRSCRAHHEQPCDSWGFSQTRTGDNDGSPWANWLWAWANPNPRKEIVAVRFEPVSGVIMLSGISAGRGASLPLRWRRRRKALLTLPRGQTFDPTLDVEGRLEQIQLDMGQVISAQLQSQYPNDAWTKSYNNQLPAVSDRHVLVEYTSHEDAAFHVSGGKTIPVARLEERGKSGSLKVVEPATQRVDLIVSEKGTKKPVTVKLHVHGQAGEYLAPLDRHRIPNPAWFEDYAPDYLHRATHYCTYIPGETVIDLPVGSVYIEVSCGFEMKPVRKVVRIGKATRQVRLEIEKVLPWRDKGWVSADTHVHFLSPTTAQMEGAGEGVNVVNLLASQWGELMTNVGDFDGRSTHGTIDTGGDGEHLVRVGTENRQFVLGHISLLGYEGRPIVPMTTGGPGESALGDAVDVLLTEWARQCKAQGGLVVLPHFPNPRAENAAAIVHGDIDAIEMTSWDDLYGGIDPYSLSDWYRYLNCGYMLPAVGGTDKMS
;
A
#
# COMPACT_ATOMS: atom_id res chain seq x y z
N MET A 1 28.02 -16.06 10.52
CA MET A 1 26.96 -17.09 10.39
C MET A 1 25.63 -16.37 10.27
N ALA A 2 24.83 -16.68 9.25
CA ALA A 2 23.50 -16.11 9.11
C ALA A 2 22.64 -16.52 10.33
N ARG A 3 22.17 -15.55 11.12
CA ARG A 3 21.17 -15.77 12.16
C ARG A 3 19.85 -15.21 11.63
N ALA A 4 18.79 -16.02 11.64
CA ALA A 4 17.45 -15.52 11.39
C ALA A 4 16.85 -15.09 12.74
N ILE A 5 16.74 -13.79 12.98
CA ILE A 5 16.09 -13.22 14.18
C ILE A 5 15.14 -12.12 13.72
N ASP A 6 13.88 -12.51 13.48
CA ASP A 6 12.83 -11.64 12.95
C ASP A 6 12.01 -10.90 14.02
N GLY A 7 12.44 -10.97 15.28
CA GLY A 7 11.82 -10.26 16.39
C GLY A 7 12.04 -10.96 17.74
N PRO A 8 11.26 -10.57 18.76
CA PRO A 8 11.25 -11.24 20.05
C PRO A 8 10.75 -12.68 19.92
N ALA A 9 11.39 -13.60 20.64
CA ALA A 9 10.91 -14.97 20.74
C ALA A 9 9.74 -15.07 21.72
N THR A 10 8.70 -15.80 21.34
CA THR A 10 7.63 -16.14 22.27
C THR A 10 8.14 -17.07 23.37
N THR A 11 7.61 -16.91 24.59
CA THR A 11 7.88 -17.80 25.72
C THR A 11 7.00 -19.05 25.71
N ARG A 12 6.05 -19.14 24.77
CA ARG A 12 5.10 -20.25 24.62
C ARG A 12 5.70 -21.49 23.98
N PHE A 13 6.84 -21.34 23.30
CA PHE A 13 7.56 -22.37 22.58
C PHE A 13 9.02 -22.38 23.04
N ALA A 14 9.65 -23.55 22.95
CA ALA A 14 11.05 -23.74 23.25
C ALA A 14 11.72 -24.54 22.12
N PRO A 15 12.98 -24.23 21.77
CA PRO A 15 13.72 -25.01 20.81
C PRO A 15 13.95 -26.43 21.36
N VAL A 16 13.77 -27.43 20.50
CA VAL A 16 14.12 -28.81 20.82
C VAL A 16 15.57 -29.04 20.41
N GLU A 17 16.39 -29.51 21.35
CA GLU A 17 17.78 -29.88 21.07
C GLU A 17 17.79 -31.08 20.12
N ILE A 18 18.34 -30.91 18.91
CA ILE A 18 18.52 -32.01 17.95
C ILE A 18 19.99 -32.25 17.67
N ARG A 19 20.38 -33.53 17.66
CA ARG A 19 21.72 -33.99 17.29
C ARG A 19 21.67 -34.60 15.89
N GLY A 20 21.73 -33.74 14.87
CA GLY A 20 21.65 -34.20 13.48
C GLY A 20 22.85 -35.03 13.02
N ASN A 21 22.65 -35.77 11.92
CA ASN A 21 23.64 -36.68 11.34
C ASN A 21 24.68 -35.96 10.46
N ALA A 22 24.43 -34.73 10.01
CA ALA A 22 25.33 -33.98 9.14
C ALA A 22 26.02 -32.81 9.87
N SER A 23 27.11 -32.29 9.29
CA SER A 23 27.67 -30.98 9.65
C SER A 23 27.52 -30.02 8.47
N TRP A 24 27.38 -28.73 8.75
CA TRP A 24 27.29 -27.70 7.71
C TRP A 24 28.51 -27.68 6.77
N THR A 25 29.70 -28.00 7.28
CA THR A 25 30.94 -28.04 6.49
C THR A 25 31.06 -29.28 5.61
N ALA A 26 30.35 -30.36 5.94
CA ALA A 26 30.35 -31.60 5.17
C ALA A 26 29.06 -31.79 4.36
N LEU A 27 28.19 -30.77 4.28
CA LEU A 27 26.86 -30.89 3.69
C LEU A 27 26.91 -31.33 2.22
N ALA A 28 27.86 -30.81 1.44
CA ALA A 28 28.08 -31.21 0.04
C ALA A 28 28.38 -32.71 -0.16
N LYS A 29 28.77 -33.43 0.90
CA LYS A 29 29.05 -34.88 0.88
C LYS A 29 27.84 -35.74 1.29
N THR A 30 26.67 -35.13 1.48
CA THR A 30 25.46 -35.81 2.01
C THR A 30 24.44 -36.20 0.93
N GLY A 31 24.81 -36.06 -0.35
CA GLY A 31 23.94 -36.40 -1.49
C GLY A 31 23.02 -35.26 -1.95
N ILE A 32 23.13 -34.07 -1.36
CA ILE A 32 22.46 -32.85 -1.87
C ILE A 32 23.08 -32.39 -3.19
N SER A 33 22.29 -31.63 -3.95
CA SER A 33 22.71 -30.94 -5.17
C SER A 33 23.78 -29.88 -4.88
N SER A 34 24.58 -29.57 -5.90
CA SER A 34 25.54 -28.47 -5.84
C SER A 34 24.84 -27.14 -5.52
N ALA A 35 23.69 -26.87 -6.15
CA ALA A 35 22.92 -25.66 -5.91
C ALA A 35 22.50 -25.50 -4.43
N MET A 36 22.07 -26.57 -3.77
CA MET A 36 21.75 -26.53 -2.35
C MET A 36 23.01 -26.39 -1.48
N ALA A 37 24.10 -27.04 -1.86
CA ALA A 37 25.38 -26.93 -1.15
C ALA A 37 25.91 -25.50 -1.17
N ASP A 38 25.83 -24.83 -2.34
CA ASP A 38 26.23 -23.45 -2.53
C ASP A 38 25.33 -22.51 -1.71
N ALA A 39 24.01 -22.72 -1.74
CA ALA A 39 23.07 -21.92 -0.96
C ALA A 39 23.18 -22.11 0.56
N ALA A 40 23.81 -23.19 1.04
CA ALA A 40 23.85 -23.54 2.47
C ALA A 40 24.59 -22.52 3.36
N GLU A 41 25.38 -21.62 2.78
CA GLU A 41 25.99 -20.50 3.52
C GLU A 41 24.93 -19.49 4.03
N HIS A 42 23.80 -19.37 3.34
CA HIS A 42 22.67 -18.51 3.68
C HIS A 42 21.69 -19.17 4.66
N ALA A 43 21.83 -20.48 4.90
CA ALA A 43 20.98 -21.19 5.85
C ALA A 43 21.17 -20.65 7.28
N PRO A 44 20.08 -20.42 8.04
CA PRO A 44 20.17 -19.92 9.40
C PRO A 44 20.90 -20.90 10.34
N ARG A 45 21.73 -20.39 11.26
CA ARG A 45 22.52 -21.21 12.20
C ARG A 45 22.49 -20.65 13.62
N GLY A 46 22.61 -21.53 14.61
CA GLY A 46 22.64 -21.16 16.03
C GLY A 46 21.25 -20.88 16.59
N GLN A 47 21.13 -19.88 17.47
CA GLN A 47 19.83 -19.45 17.99
C GLN A 47 19.11 -18.62 16.94
N CYS A 48 17.87 -19.00 16.63
CA CYS A 48 17.04 -18.34 15.64
C CYS A 48 15.64 -18.06 16.20
N VAL A 49 15.02 -17.00 15.70
CA VAL A 49 13.60 -16.69 15.88
C VAL A 49 13.00 -16.57 14.50
N CYS A 50 12.08 -17.49 14.20
CA CYS A 50 11.43 -17.61 12.91
C CYS A 50 9.92 -17.53 13.14
N VAL A 51 9.28 -16.51 12.56
CA VAL A 51 7.90 -16.06 12.77
C VAL A 51 7.50 -15.98 14.25
N GLY A 52 8.42 -15.51 15.09
CA GLY A 52 8.25 -15.41 16.55
C GLY A 52 8.52 -16.69 17.32
N LEU A 53 8.79 -17.83 16.66
CA LEU A 53 9.07 -19.11 17.30
C LEU A 53 10.59 -19.32 17.48
N PRO A 54 11.06 -19.74 18.66
CA PRO A 54 12.47 -19.99 18.89
C PRO A 54 12.92 -21.35 18.34
N PHE A 55 14.07 -21.37 17.68
CA PHE A 55 14.77 -22.56 17.17
C PHE A 55 16.24 -22.56 17.58
N ARG A 56 16.84 -23.75 17.62
CA ARG A 56 18.29 -23.95 17.75
C ARG A 56 18.80 -24.79 16.59
N VAL A 57 19.47 -24.15 15.64
CA VAL A 57 20.02 -24.77 14.44
C VAL A 57 21.47 -25.16 14.65
N GLY A 58 21.67 -26.39 15.13
CA GLY A 58 22.97 -27.01 15.31
C GLY A 58 23.38 -27.84 14.10
N ARG A 59 23.50 -29.15 14.29
CA ARG A 59 23.75 -30.12 13.21
C ARG A 59 22.42 -30.48 12.54
N PRO A 60 22.25 -30.26 11.22
CA PRO A 60 21.01 -30.63 10.54
C PRO A 60 20.90 -32.15 10.40
N VAL A 61 19.65 -32.63 10.25
CA VAL A 61 19.38 -33.99 9.80
C VAL A 61 19.20 -33.97 8.29
N VAL A 62 20.02 -34.74 7.57
CA VAL A 62 19.86 -34.97 6.14
C VAL A 62 19.30 -36.37 5.93
N LEU A 63 18.20 -36.44 5.19
CA LEU A 63 17.50 -37.66 4.81
C LEU A 63 17.72 -37.88 3.31
N HIS A 64 18.45 -38.95 2.95
CA HIS A 64 18.73 -39.32 1.57
C HIS A 64 18.21 -40.74 1.29
N ASP A 65 18.88 -41.76 1.83
CA ASP A 65 18.60 -43.19 1.58
C ASP A 65 18.30 -43.98 2.87
N LYS A 66 18.80 -43.51 4.02
CA LYS A 66 18.63 -44.18 5.32
C LYS A 66 17.76 -43.36 6.27
N GLY A 67 16.94 -44.06 7.03
CA GLY A 67 16.18 -43.46 8.12
C GLY A 67 17.09 -42.96 9.25
N VAL A 68 16.67 -41.90 9.92
CA VAL A 68 17.38 -41.29 11.05
C VAL A 68 16.43 -41.23 12.24
N THR A 69 16.87 -41.69 13.40
CA THR A 69 16.10 -41.54 14.65
C THR A 69 16.77 -40.51 15.53
N LEU A 70 16.03 -39.47 15.89
CA LEU A 70 16.43 -38.50 16.90
C LEU A 70 15.82 -38.88 18.24
N THR A 71 16.67 -39.25 19.21
CA THR A 71 16.25 -39.35 20.61
C THR A 71 16.12 -37.94 21.19
N LEU A 72 15.02 -37.68 21.88
CA LEU A 72 14.67 -36.39 22.48
C LEU A 72 14.66 -36.51 24.01
N ASP A 73 15.01 -35.41 24.68
CA ASP A 73 14.85 -35.27 26.12
C ASP A 73 13.36 -35.08 26.43
N SER A 74 12.62 -36.19 26.52
CA SER A 74 11.18 -36.34 26.84
C SER A 74 10.34 -35.06 26.77
N ILE A 75 9.54 -34.91 25.72
CA ILE A 75 8.78 -33.68 25.44
C ILE A 75 7.27 -33.92 25.59
N LYS A 76 6.58 -33.04 26.32
CA LYS A 76 5.12 -32.94 26.35
C LYS A 76 4.67 -31.61 25.77
N ALA A 77 4.26 -31.62 24.51
CA ALA A 77 3.78 -30.43 23.83
C ALA A 77 2.57 -30.74 22.93
N PRO A 78 1.54 -29.88 22.91
CA PRO A 78 0.45 -29.98 21.95
C PRO A 78 0.87 -29.63 20.51
N TRP A 79 1.98 -28.89 20.34
CA TRP A 79 2.49 -28.53 19.02
C TRP A 79 3.98 -28.85 18.90
N LEU A 80 4.35 -29.48 17.79
CA LEU A 80 5.71 -29.48 17.27
C LEU A 80 5.73 -28.68 15.97
N VAL A 81 6.72 -27.81 15.81
CA VAL A 81 6.95 -27.05 14.58
C VAL A 81 8.28 -27.50 13.99
N PHE A 82 8.24 -28.06 12.80
CA PHE A 82 9.42 -28.53 12.07
C PHE A 82 9.93 -27.41 11.17
N MET A 83 11.23 -27.15 11.22
CA MET A 83 11.93 -26.27 10.29
C MET A 83 12.76 -27.13 9.35
N HIS A 84 12.30 -27.29 8.11
CA HIS A 84 12.89 -28.19 7.13
C HIS A 84 12.82 -27.65 5.72
N THR A 85 13.56 -28.26 4.81
CA THR A 85 13.56 -27.92 3.40
C THR A 85 13.90 -29.13 2.53
N SER A 86 13.43 -29.14 1.30
CA SER A 86 13.79 -30.13 0.28
C SER A 86 14.90 -29.58 -0.60
N ASP A 87 15.75 -30.48 -1.07
CA ASP A 87 16.59 -30.21 -2.23
C ASP A 87 15.75 -30.12 -3.52
N ILE A 88 16.35 -29.60 -4.59
CA ILE A 88 15.73 -29.56 -5.92
C ILE A 88 15.37 -30.96 -6.42
N ARG A 89 14.25 -31.05 -7.14
CA ARG A 89 13.83 -32.26 -7.83
C ARG A 89 14.09 -32.11 -9.32
N PRO A 90 14.90 -32.99 -9.94
CA PRO A 90 15.06 -33.01 -11.38
C PRO A 90 13.71 -33.15 -12.07
N VAL A 91 13.54 -32.42 -13.16
CA VAL A 91 12.35 -32.50 -14.02
C VAL A 91 12.80 -32.83 -15.43
N ASP A 92 12.46 -34.03 -15.87
CA ASP A 92 12.82 -34.50 -17.20
C ASP A 92 11.82 -33.96 -18.23
N THR A 93 12.34 -33.54 -19.37
CA THR A 93 11.55 -33.18 -20.55
C THR A 93 11.33 -34.40 -21.43
N ASN A 94 10.20 -34.45 -22.13
CA ASN A 94 9.98 -35.40 -23.21
C ASN A 94 10.85 -35.03 -24.44
N ARG A 95 10.72 -35.81 -25.52
CA ARG A 95 11.49 -35.61 -26.76
C ARG A 95 11.26 -34.24 -27.41
N ASP A 96 10.13 -33.60 -27.14
CA ASP A 96 9.75 -32.28 -27.67
C ASP A 96 10.18 -31.13 -26.74
N GLY A 97 10.89 -31.42 -25.65
CA GLY A 97 11.29 -30.42 -24.65
C GLY A 97 10.18 -30.05 -23.65
N LEU A 98 9.04 -30.75 -23.68
CA LEU A 98 7.90 -30.49 -22.80
C LEU A 98 7.96 -31.37 -21.54
N ILE A 99 7.66 -30.76 -20.40
CA ILE A 99 7.48 -31.50 -19.14
C ILE A 99 6.06 -32.08 -19.13
N SER A 100 5.93 -33.40 -19.17
CA SER A 100 4.63 -34.06 -19.15
C SER A 100 4.62 -35.32 -18.27
N PRO A 101 3.75 -35.42 -17.24
CA PRO A 101 2.86 -34.35 -16.76
C PRO A 101 3.65 -33.27 -16.00
N MET A 102 3.33 -31.99 -16.23
CA MET A 102 3.90 -30.87 -15.47
C MET A 102 3.26 -30.81 -14.08
N ARG A 103 4.04 -31.13 -13.04
CA ARG A 103 3.64 -31.05 -11.62
C ARG A 103 4.32 -29.92 -10.86
N GLY A 104 4.89 -28.94 -11.57
CA GLY A 104 5.78 -27.91 -10.99
C GLY A 104 7.20 -28.42 -10.75
N LYS A 105 8.17 -27.51 -10.64
CA LYS A 105 9.58 -27.88 -10.40
C LYS A 105 9.76 -28.57 -9.05
N GLY A 106 8.98 -28.16 -8.05
CA GLY A 106 8.99 -28.79 -6.73
C GLY A 106 8.10 -30.03 -6.57
N ARG A 107 7.54 -30.60 -7.65
CA ARG A 107 6.75 -31.86 -7.64
C ARG A 107 5.57 -31.85 -6.66
N LEU A 108 4.51 -31.11 -7.01
CA LEU A 108 3.28 -30.97 -6.23
C LEU A 108 2.76 -32.31 -5.67
N ALA A 109 2.59 -32.38 -4.35
CA ALA A 109 2.05 -33.52 -3.60
C ALA A 109 2.87 -34.82 -3.69
N GLU A 110 4.14 -34.77 -4.14
CA GLU A 110 5.04 -35.92 -4.08
C GLU A 110 5.39 -36.25 -2.62
N HIS A 111 5.25 -37.52 -2.24
CA HIS A 111 5.63 -38.02 -0.91
C HIS A 111 7.14 -38.06 -0.77
N ALA A 112 7.66 -37.25 0.15
CA ALA A 112 9.09 -37.02 0.33
C ALA A 112 9.68 -37.89 1.45
N ALA A 113 8.98 -38.01 2.57
CA ALA A 113 9.37 -38.81 3.73
C ALA A 113 8.17 -39.08 4.63
N ASP A 114 8.34 -39.99 5.58
CA ASP A 114 7.47 -40.11 6.76
C ASP A 114 8.19 -39.62 8.02
N TYR A 115 7.52 -38.81 8.82
CA TYR A 115 7.97 -38.41 10.15
C TYR A 115 7.16 -39.22 11.17
N VAL A 116 7.84 -40.04 11.97
CA VAL A 116 7.23 -40.94 12.93
C VAL A 116 7.54 -40.46 14.35
N ILE A 117 6.52 -40.01 15.05
CA ILE A 117 6.59 -39.55 16.43
C ILE A 117 6.48 -40.77 17.35
N VAL A 118 7.48 -41.00 18.20
CA VAL A 118 7.54 -42.14 19.11
C VAL A 118 7.29 -41.67 20.54
N TYR A 119 6.28 -42.22 21.19
CA TYR A 119 5.96 -41.93 22.59
C TYR A 119 6.66 -42.90 23.55
N ALA A 120 6.82 -42.48 24.81
CA ALA A 120 7.47 -43.29 25.86
C ALA A 120 6.78 -44.64 26.12
N ASP A 121 5.48 -44.75 25.83
CA ASP A 121 4.70 -45.99 25.96
C ASP A 121 4.86 -46.93 24.75
N GLY A 122 5.71 -46.58 23.78
CA GLY A 122 5.95 -47.34 22.56
C GLY A 122 4.92 -47.10 21.46
N SER A 123 3.87 -46.31 21.69
CA SER A 123 2.94 -45.93 20.62
C SER A 123 3.60 -44.98 19.62
N GLU A 124 3.18 -45.04 18.37
CA GLU A 124 3.74 -44.23 17.27
C GLU A 124 2.65 -43.50 16.49
N VAL A 125 2.96 -42.31 15.98
CA VAL A 125 2.13 -41.60 14.99
C VAL A 125 2.98 -41.31 13.76
N ARG A 126 2.52 -41.75 12.59
CA ARG A 126 3.20 -41.60 11.29
C ARG A 126 2.59 -40.44 10.50
N LEU A 127 3.44 -39.57 9.97
CA LEU A 127 3.06 -38.33 9.30
C LEU A 127 3.67 -38.29 7.89
N PRO A 128 2.86 -38.39 6.82
CA PRO A 128 3.38 -38.28 5.46
C PRO A 128 3.74 -36.83 5.13
N ILE A 129 5.00 -36.61 4.76
CA ILE A 129 5.51 -35.29 4.36
C ILE A 129 5.49 -35.19 2.84
N ARG A 130 4.66 -34.28 2.33
CA ARG A 130 4.50 -34.05 0.89
C ARG A 130 5.04 -32.71 0.47
N ARG A 131 5.67 -32.68 -0.72
CA ARG A 131 6.11 -31.44 -1.34
C ARG A 131 4.92 -30.54 -1.67
N PHE A 132 5.08 -29.24 -1.46
CA PHE A 132 4.08 -28.18 -1.56
C PHE A 132 2.96 -28.25 -0.52
N HIS A 133 2.98 -29.21 0.40
CA HIS A 133 2.05 -29.21 1.54
C HIS A 133 2.81 -28.83 2.80
N GLN A 134 3.49 -29.80 3.40
CA GLN A 134 4.28 -29.61 4.62
C GLN A 134 5.70 -29.12 4.31
N LEU A 135 6.21 -29.45 3.12
CA LEU A 135 7.60 -29.24 2.76
C LEU A 135 7.71 -28.51 1.42
N GLY A 136 8.54 -27.47 1.36
CA GLY A 136 8.97 -26.87 0.11
C GLY A 136 10.47 -26.99 -0.11
N THR A 137 10.91 -26.53 -1.28
CA THR A 137 12.32 -26.57 -1.70
C THR A 137 13.10 -25.39 -1.10
N PHE A 138 14.42 -25.53 -0.94
CA PHE A 138 15.30 -24.46 -0.41
C PHE A 138 15.34 -23.22 -1.31
N THR A 139 14.97 -23.37 -2.57
CA THR A 139 14.73 -22.30 -3.54
C THR A 139 13.48 -22.64 -4.33
N ARG A 140 12.75 -21.65 -4.84
CA ARG A 140 11.47 -21.88 -5.54
C ARG A 140 11.24 -20.90 -6.67
N ARG A 141 10.38 -21.29 -7.60
CA ARG A 141 9.81 -20.39 -8.60
C ARG A 141 8.65 -19.60 -8.00
N TRP A 142 8.38 -18.41 -8.54
CA TRP A 142 7.15 -17.68 -8.24
C TRP A 142 5.92 -18.59 -8.41
N GLY A 143 5.02 -18.58 -7.43
CA GLY A 143 3.81 -19.41 -7.38
C GLY A 143 3.97 -20.80 -6.74
N GLU A 144 5.18 -21.20 -6.31
CA GLU A 144 5.44 -22.53 -5.71
C GLU A 144 5.48 -22.51 -4.17
N ASN A 145 4.56 -21.78 -3.52
CA ASN A 145 4.42 -21.77 -2.06
C ASN A 145 3.66 -23.01 -1.54
N CYS A 146 3.89 -23.36 -0.27
CA CYS A 146 3.28 -24.53 0.35
C CYS A 146 1.89 -24.26 0.95
N PHE A 147 1.04 -25.28 0.99
CA PHE A 147 -0.34 -25.20 1.51
C PHE A 147 -0.43 -25.28 3.04
N GLU A 148 0.48 -26.02 3.70
CA GLU A 148 0.40 -26.29 5.15
C GLU A 148 1.61 -25.75 5.92
N SER A 149 2.61 -25.22 5.23
CA SER A 149 3.82 -24.63 5.81
C SER A 149 4.08 -23.22 5.29
N ILE A 150 4.73 -22.38 6.09
CA ILE A 150 5.15 -21.03 5.70
C ILE A 150 6.67 -20.91 5.71
N LEU A 151 7.22 -19.86 5.09
CA LEU A 151 8.66 -19.61 5.16
C LEU A 151 9.08 -19.24 6.59
N HIS A 152 10.31 -19.60 6.93
CA HIS A 152 10.92 -19.26 8.21
C HIS A 152 11.19 -17.76 8.39
N GLN A 153 11.24 -17.00 7.29
CA GLN A 153 11.39 -15.54 7.33
C GLN A 153 10.01 -14.91 7.49
N LYS A 154 9.90 -14.04 8.48
CA LYS A 154 8.69 -13.26 8.74
C LYS A 154 8.45 -12.28 7.59
N MET A 155 7.20 -12.21 7.11
CA MET A 155 6.75 -11.10 6.26
C MET A 155 6.93 -9.78 7.03
N ARG A 156 7.42 -8.74 6.35
CA ARG A 156 7.71 -7.45 6.96
C ARG A 156 6.87 -6.33 6.37
N SER A 157 6.75 -5.25 7.14
CA SER A 157 6.28 -3.97 6.61
C SER A 157 7.45 -3.21 6.00
N CYS A 158 7.16 -2.37 5.01
CA CYS A 158 8.09 -1.34 4.54
C CYS A 158 7.37 0.01 4.49
N ARG A 159 8.17 1.08 4.50
CA ARG A 159 7.67 2.44 4.28
C ARG A 159 7.90 2.82 2.83
N ALA A 160 7.10 3.76 2.33
CA ALA A 160 7.35 4.32 1.00
C ALA A 160 8.70 5.03 0.98
N HIS A 161 9.33 5.07 -0.19
CA HIS A 161 10.66 5.61 -0.37
C HIS A 161 10.83 7.04 0.17
N HIS A 162 9.83 7.92 -0.03
CA HIS A 162 9.86 9.30 0.47
C HIS A 162 9.79 9.39 2.01
N GLU A 163 9.30 8.35 2.68
CA GLU A 163 9.25 8.27 4.15
C GLU A 163 10.51 7.66 4.77
N GLN A 164 11.09 6.68 4.08
CA GLN A 164 12.33 6.01 4.46
C GLN A 164 13.00 5.48 3.18
N PRO A 165 14.16 6.03 2.77
CA PRO A 165 14.81 5.65 1.52
C PRO A 165 15.07 4.15 1.39
N CYS A 166 14.83 3.62 0.20
CA CYS A 166 15.07 2.22 -0.14
C CYS A 166 15.41 2.05 -1.62
N ASP A 167 16.10 0.97 -1.98
CA ASP A 167 16.62 0.75 -3.34
C ASP A 167 15.54 0.60 -4.42
N SER A 168 14.31 0.23 -4.05
CA SER A 168 13.20 0.05 -5.00
C SER A 168 12.00 0.92 -4.63
N TRP A 169 11.92 2.08 -5.28
CA TRP A 169 10.80 3.01 -5.12
C TRP A 169 9.44 2.34 -5.37
N GLY A 170 9.26 1.69 -6.54
CA GLY A 170 7.98 1.07 -6.89
C GLY A 170 7.55 -0.05 -5.95
N PHE A 171 8.49 -0.89 -5.48
CA PHE A 171 8.19 -1.94 -4.51
C PHE A 171 7.79 -1.36 -3.14
N SER A 172 8.38 -0.22 -2.75
CA SER A 172 8.05 0.46 -1.49
C SER A 172 6.58 0.88 -1.39
N GLN A 173 5.93 1.14 -2.53
CA GLN A 173 4.51 1.51 -2.60
C GLN A 173 3.58 0.38 -2.14
N THR A 174 4.03 -0.87 -2.19
CA THR A 174 3.25 -2.02 -1.68
C THR A 174 3.10 -2.02 -0.15
N ARG A 175 3.95 -1.25 0.56
CA ARG A 175 4.02 -1.18 2.03
C ARG A 175 4.29 -2.53 2.71
N THR A 176 4.67 -3.56 1.96
CA THR A 176 4.91 -4.91 2.48
C THR A 176 6.10 -5.58 1.76
N GLY A 177 6.78 -6.49 2.46
CA GLY A 177 7.83 -7.32 1.88
C GLY A 177 7.65 -8.78 2.28
N ASP A 178 7.56 -9.66 1.29
CA ASP A 178 7.34 -11.09 1.52
C ASP A 178 8.58 -11.80 2.12
N ASN A 179 9.76 -11.16 2.07
CA ASN A 179 11.04 -11.69 2.56
C ASN A 179 11.37 -13.09 2.01
N ASP A 180 10.98 -13.32 0.76
CA ASP A 180 10.78 -14.65 0.23
C ASP A 180 11.81 -15.03 -0.86
N GLY A 181 12.66 -14.07 -1.25
CA GLY A 181 13.69 -14.16 -2.29
C GLY A 181 15.10 -14.53 -1.81
N SER A 182 15.27 -14.97 -0.56
CA SER A 182 16.56 -15.46 -0.05
C SER A 182 17.06 -16.66 -0.87
N PRO A 183 18.39 -16.80 -1.09
CA PRO A 183 18.98 -18.01 -1.70
C PRO A 183 18.64 -19.29 -0.92
N TRP A 184 18.24 -19.17 0.35
CA TRP A 184 17.86 -20.28 1.21
C TRP A 184 16.49 -20.08 1.87
N ALA A 185 15.63 -21.08 1.73
CA ALA A 185 14.33 -21.17 2.38
C ALA A 185 14.24 -22.43 3.25
N ASN A 186 13.99 -22.24 4.56
CA ASN A 186 13.34 -23.25 5.38
C ASN A 186 11.83 -23.00 5.43
N TRP A 187 11.10 -24.10 5.50
CA TRP A 187 9.65 -24.17 5.66
C TRP A 187 9.33 -24.59 7.08
N LEU A 188 8.37 -23.90 7.67
CA LEU A 188 7.85 -24.15 9.00
C LEU A 188 6.52 -24.85 8.88
N TRP A 189 6.47 -26.10 9.34
CA TRP A 189 5.24 -26.88 9.40
C TRP A 189 4.88 -27.19 10.85
N ALA A 190 3.68 -26.80 11.27
CA ALA A 190 3.19 -27.03 12.62
C ALA A 190 2.27 -28.25 12.67
N TRP A 191 2.66 -29.25 13.45
CA TRP A 191 1.91 -30.46 13.68
C TRP A 191 1.20 -30.43 15.03
N ALA A 192 -0.11 -30.70 15.03
CA ALA A 192 -0.92 -30.87 16.23
C ALA A 192 -0.71 -32.29 16.80
N ASN A 193 -0.13 -32.38 17.99
CA ASN A 193 0.06 -33.65 18.69
C ASN A 193 -1.30 -34.18 19.19
N PRO A 194 -1.80 -35.33 18.69
CA PRO A 194 -3.07 -35.90 19.13
C PRO A 194 -3.03 -36.40 20.58
N ASN A 195 -1.84 -36.60 21.13
CA ASN A 195 -1.62 -37.07 22.50
C ASN A 195 -0.71 -36.10 23.29
N PRO A 196 -1.16 -34.87 23.59
CA PRO A 196 -0.32 -33.81 24.18
C PRO A 196 0.19 -34.12 25.59
N ARG A 197 -0.42 -35.10 26.27
CA ARG A 197 -0.03 -35.55 27.62
C ARG A 197 1.01 -36.67 27.60
N LYS A 198 1.15 -37.38 26.48
CA LYS A 198 2.15 -38.44 26.33
C LYS A 198 3.52 -37.84 26.08
N GLU A 199 4.55 -38.48 26.63
CA GLU A 199 5.95 -38.10 26.43
C GLU A 199 6.40 -38.53 25.05
N ILE A 200 6.86 -37.58 24.25
CA ILE A 200 7.55 -37.86 22.98
C ILE A 200 9.02 -38.06 23.31
N VAL A 201 9.55 -39.25 23.02
CA VAL A 201 10.93 -39.64 23.36
C VAL A 201 11.82 -39.74 22.14
N ALA A 202 11.23 -39.86 20.94
CA ALA A 202 11.99 -39.83 19.70
C ALA A 202 11.15 -39.35 18.51
N VAL A 203 11.83 -38.89 17.47
CA VAL A 203 11.27 -38.73 16.13
C VAL A 203 12.11 -39.52 15.15
N ARG A 204 11.50 -40.47 14.46
CA ARG A 204 12.12 -41.28 13.42
C ARG A 204 11.71 -40.73 12.05
N PHE A 205 12.70 -40.46 11.22
CA PHE A 205 12.54 -39.90 9.88
C PHE A 205 12.85 -40.99 8.87
N GLU A 206 11.91 -41.28 7.97
CA GLU A 206 12.03 -42.34 6.97
C GLU A 206 11.96 -41.72 5.56
N PRO A 207 13.10 -41.60 4.82
CA PRO A 207 13.10 -40.99 3.50
C PRO A 207 12.32 -41.84 2.48
N VAL A 208 11.61 -41.18 1.56
CA VAL A 208 10.87 -41.83 0.47
C VAL A 208 11.38 -41.35 -0.88
N SER A 209 11.51 -40.04 -1.08
CA SER A 209 11.97 -39.52 -2.37
C SER A 209 12.70 -38.18 -2.24
N GLY A 210 13.88 -38.10 -2.88
CA GLY A 210 14.74 -36.93 -2.90
C GLY A 210 15.37 -36.62 -1.54
N VAL A 211 16.24 -35.61 -1.49
CA VAL A 211 16.89 -35.21 -0.24
C VAL A 211 16.02 -34.21 0.52
N ILE A 212 15.89 -34.42 1.82
CA ILE A 212 15.26 -33.50 2.76
C ILE A 212 16.26 -33.15 3.85
N MET A 213 16.26 -31.89 4.27
CA MET A 213 17.03 -31.45 5.41
C MET A 213 16.11 -30.85 6.48
N LEU A 214 16.24 -31.34 7.71
CA LEU A 214 15.62 -30.74 8.90
C LEU A 214 16.67 -29.91 9.64
N SER A 215 16.39 -28.62 9.81
CA SER A 215 17.26 -27.67 10.50
C SER A 215 16.93 -27.53 11.98
N GLY A 216 15.69 -27.75 12.41
CA GLY A 216 15.30 -27.60 13.81
C GLY A 216 13.86 -28.01 14.10
N ILE A 217 13.56 -28.19 15.38
CA ILE A 217 12.20 -28.40 15.89
C ILE A 217 11.96 -27.40 17.03
N SER A 218 10.75 -26.85 17.10
CA SER A 218 10.27 -26.05 18.24
C SER A 218 9.06 -26.75 18.83
N ALA A 219 8.97 -26.81 20.16
CA ALA A 219 7.87 -27.47 20.86
C ALA A 219 7.21 -26.49 21.83
N GLY A 220 5.89 -26.46 21.87
CA GLY A 220 5.21 -25.47 22.71
C GLY A 220 3.70 -25.60 22.77
N ARG A 221 3.10 -24.59 23.37
CA ARG A 221 1.66 -24.48 23.60
C ARG A 221 1.10 -23.27 22.86
N GLY A 222 0.19 -23.53 21.93
CA GLY A 222 -0.64 -22.53 21.27
C GLY A 222 -2.11 -22.92 21.40
N ALA A 223 -2.97 -21.93 21.62
CA ALA A 223 -4.41 -22.07 21.66
C ALA A 223 -5.00 -22.48 20.29
N SER A 224 -4.31 -22.15 19.21
CA SER A 224 -4.62 -22.58 17.84
C SER A 224 -3.33 -22.88 17.05
N LEU A 225 -3.44 -23.08 15.73
CA LEU A 225 -2.31 -23.32 14.83
C LEU A 225 -1.29 -22.16 14.94
N PRO A 226 -0.06 -22.37 15.48
CA PRO A 226 0.83 -21.28 15.88
C PRO A 226 1.34 -20.41 14.73
N LEU A 227 1.34 -20.94 13.50
CA LEU A 227 1.80 -20.24 12.29
C LEU A 227 0.68 -19.42 11.63
N ARG A 228 -0.56 -19.48 12.13
CA ARG A 228 -1.70 -18.76 11.57
C ARG A 228 -1.99 -17.51 12.39
N TRP A 229 -1.67 -16.36 11.82
CA TRP A 229 -2.06 -15.08 12.40
C TRP A 229 -3.49 -14.71 12.02
N ARG A 230 -4.15 -13.94 12.89
CA ARG A 230 -5.54 -13.49 12.70
C ARG A 230 -5.59 -12.33 11.70
N ARG A 231 -6.81 -11.89 11.36
CA ARG A 231 -7.02 -10.68 10.55
C ARG A 231 -6.41 -9.46 11.23
N ARG A 232 -6.17 -8.41 10.45
CA ARG A 232 -5.70 -7.10 10.91
C ARG A 232 -6.53 -6.57 12.08
N ARG A 233 -5.84 -6.01 13.07
CA ARG A 233 -6.38 -5.38 14.28
C ARG A 233 -5.73 -4.02 14.49
N LYS A 234 -6.33 -3.21 15.36
CA LYS A 234 -5.83 -1.88 15.71
C LYS A 234 -5.73 -1.71 17.21
N ALA A 235 -4.75 -0.93 17.65
CA ALA A 235 -4.60 -0.50 19.03
C ALA A 235 -4.05 0.93 19.07
N LEU A 236 -4.36 1.66 20.13
CA LEU A 236 -3.77 2.95 20.43
C LEU A 236 -2.68 2.75 21.48
N LEU A 237 -1.44 3.06 21.13
CA LEU A 237 -0.29 3.07 22.02
C LEU A 237 -0.14 4.48 22.62
N THR A 238 -0.11 4.57 23.94
CA THR A 238 0.29 5.79 24.66
C THR A 238 1.78 5.75 24.94
N LEU A 239 2.54 6.65 24.33
CA LEU A 239 3.96 6.81 24.60
C LEU A 239 4.19 7.37 26.03
N PRO A 240 5.28 6.95 26.71
CA PRO A 240 5.82 7.61 27.89
C PRO A 240 5.93 9.13 27.71
N ARG A 241 5.82 9.88 28.81
CA ARG A 241 6.01 11.34 28.77
C ARG A 241 7.44 11.66 28.32
N GLY A 242 7.56 12.61 27.39
CA GLY A 242 8.85 13.05 26.84
C GLY A 242 9.42 12.14 25.74
N GLN A 243 8.80 11.00 25.43
CA GLN A 243 9.21 10.17 24.30
C GLN A 243 8.44 10.58 23.04
N THR A 244 9.18 10.86 21.96
CA THR A 244 8.63 11.11 20.62
C THR A 244 8.43 9.79 19.87
N PHE A 245 7.46 9.75 18.96
CA PHE A 245 7.28 8.60 18.08
C PHE A 245 8.43 8.54 17.06
N ASP A 246 9.08 7.38 16.95
CA ASP A 246 10.05 7.10 15.89
C ASP A 246 9.44 6.09 14.90
N PRO A 247 9.12 6.52 13.67
CA PRO A 247 8.51 5.67 12.66
C PRO A 247 9.53 4.85 11.86
N THR A 248 10.83 4.91 12.18
CA THR A 248 11.89 4.21 11.46
C THR A 248 11.75 2.69 11.60
N LEU A 249 11.80 1.97 10.48
CA LEU A 249 11.82 0.52 10.44
C LEU A 249 13.25 0.00 10.26
N ASP A 250 13.59 -1.06 10.99
CA ASP A 250 14.82 -1.81 10.73
C ASP A 250 14.71 -2.69 9.46
N VAL A 251 15.78 -3.43 9.14
CA VAL A 251 15.84 -4.31 7.96
C VAL A 251 14.80 -5.44 7.99
N GLU A 252 14.23 -5.78 9.15
CA GLU A 252 13.15 -6.76 9.29
C GLU A 252 11.77 -6.10 9.36
N GLY A 253 11.68 -4.79 9.07
CA GLY A 253 10.45 -4.01 9.11
C GLY A 253 9.89 -3.84 10.52
N ARG A 254 10.75 -3.81 11.55
CA ARG A 254 10.35 -3.68 12.96
C ARG A 254 10.52 -2.25 13.44
N LEU A 255 9.60 -1.81 14.29
CA LEU A 255 9.73 -0.59 15.08
C LEU A 255 10.47 -0.89 16.38
N GLU A 256 11.35 0.02 16.81
CA GLU A 256 12.04 -0.12 18.10
C GLU A 256 11.05 -0.02 19.27
N GLN A 257 10.07 0.87 19.16
CA GLN A 257 9.18 1.23 20.27
C GLN A 257 8.08 0.19 20.56
N ILE A 258 7.73 -0.62 19.55
CA ILE A 258 6.68 -1.63 19.64
C ILE A 258 6.89 -2.79 18.66
N GLN A 259 6.93 -4.02 19.17
CA GLN A 259 7.07 -5.25 18.38
C GLN A 259 6.08 -6.31 18.85
N LEU A 260 5.94 -7.37 18.05
CA LEU A 260 5.16 -8.57 18.35
C LEU A 260 6.04 -9.79 18.13
N ASP A 261 5.91 -10.79 19.02
CA ASP A 261 6.55 -12.10 18.86
C ASP A 261 5.88 -12.89 17.71
N MET A 262 4.75 -13.56 17.97
CA MET A 262 3.94 -14.32 17.02
C MET A 262 2.98 -13.40 16.26
N GLY A 263 3.51 -12.36 15.64
CA GLY A 263 2.75 -11.36 14.89
C GLY A 263 3.62 -10.24 14.36
N GLN A 264 3.07 -9.33 13.56
CA GLN A 264 3.78 -8.23 12.95
C GLN A 264 3.00 -6.92 13.10
N VAL A 265 3.72 -5.84 13.44
CA VAL A 265 3.18 -4.47 13.33
C VAL A 265 3.15 -4.12 11.84
N ILE A 266 1.95 -3.79 11.34
CA ILE A 266 1.69 -3.49 9.92
C ILE A 266 2.03 -2.04 9.64
N SER A 267 1.53 -1.12 10.47
CA SER A 267 1.81 0.31 10.39
C SER A 267 1.65 0.96 11.76
N ALA A 268 2.32 2.09 11.96
CA ALA A 268 2.17 2.93 13.13
C ALA A 268 2.27 4.39 12.73
N GLN A 269 1.30 5.20 13.13
CA GLN A 269 1.21 6.62 12.82
C GLN A 269 0.69 7.39 14.03
N LEU A 270 1.07 8.66 14.16
CA LEU A 270 0.47 9.52 15.19
C LEU A 270 -1.04 9.61 14.98
N GLN A 271 -1.78 9.61 16.08
CA GLN A 271 -3.24 9.60 16.05
C GLN A 271 -3.78 10.94 15.54
N SER A 272 -4.60 10.92 14.49
CA SER A 272 -5.45 12.05 14.10
C SER A 272 -6.61 12.23 15.10
N GLN A 273 -6.85 13.46 15.53
CA GLN A 273 -7.84 13.83 16.54
C GLN A 273 -8.85 14.80 15.91
N TYR A 274 -9.93 14.21 15.40
CA TYR A 274 -11.07 14.95 14.88
C TYR A 274 -11.99 15.47 16.00
N PRO A 275 -12.74 16.56 15.78
CA PRO A 275 -13.70 17.10 16.74
C PRO A 275 -14.99 16.26 16.76
N ASN A 276 -14.88 14.98 17.13
CA ASN A 276 -15.95 13.97 17.04
C ASN A 276 -17.27 14.43 17.66
N ASP A 277 -17.23 15.07 18.83
CA ASP A 277 -18.42 15.54 19.54
C ASP A 277 -19.16 16.68 18.80
N ALA A 278 -18.43 17.44 17.98
CA ALA A 278 -18.95 18.55 17.20
C ALA A 278 -18.98 18.25 15.68
N TRP A 279 -18.72 17.01 15.26
CA TRP A 279 -18.51 16.64 13.85
C TRP A 279 -19.59 17.16 12.90
N THR A 280 -20.86 17.01 13.27
CA THR A 280 -22.00 17.42 12.42
C THR A 280 -22.18 18.94 12.32
N LYS A 281 -21.52 19.70 13.20
CA LYS A 281 -21.53 21.18 13.21
C LYS A 281 -20.23 21.78 12.66
N SER A 282 -19.28 20.92 12.32
CA SER A 282 -17.97 21.33 11.83
C SER A 282 -18.00 21.51 10.30
N TYR A 283 -16.89 21.91 9.67
CA TYR A 283 -16.88 22.34 8.26
C TYR A 283 -16.08 21.42 7.35
N ASN A 284 -16.43 21.38 6.06
CA ASN A 284 -15.79 20.54 5.03
C ASN A 284 -14.27 20.78 4.96
N ASN A 285 -13.48 19.72 4.75
CA ASN A 285 -12.02 19.70 4.76
C ASN A 285 -11.37 20.16 6.08
N GLN A 286 -12.08 20.14 7.20
CA GLN A 286 -11.48 20.50 8.48
C GLN A 286 -10.36 19.54 8.88
N LEU A 287 -9.17 20.10 9.09
CA LEU A 287 -8.00 19.36 9.54
C LEU A 287 -8.16 18.81 10.97
N PRO A 288 -7.76 17.56 11.23
CA PRO A 288 -7.64 17.05 12.58
C PRO A 288 -6.42 17.65 13.29
N ALA A 289 -6.46 17.71 14.61
CA ALA A 289 -5.22 17.83 15.38
C ALA A 289 -4.43 16.51 15.30
N VAL A 290 -3.11 16.54 15.42
CA VAL A 290 -2.28 15.33 15.47
C VAL A 290 -1.75 15.15 16.89
N SER A 291 -1.92 13.97 17.47
CA SER A 291 -1.44 13.70 18.82
C SER A 291 0.08 13.69 18.88
N ASP A 292 0.63 14.22 19.97
CA ASP A 292 2.06 14.17 20.30
C ASP A 292 2.49 12.86 20.99
N ARG A 293 1.53 12.06 21.48
CA ARG A 293 1.79 10.92 22.38
C ARG A 293 1.00 9.67 22.10
N HIS A 294 -0.05 9.74 21.30
CA HIS A 294 -0.84 8.58 20.92
C HIS A 294 -0.48 8.13 19.52
N VAL A 295 -0.09 6.87 19.40
CA VAL A 295 0.26 6.22 18.13
C VAL A 295 -0.82 5.20 17.82
N LEU A 296 -1.49 5.36 16.69
CA LEU A 296 -2.37 4.34 16.14
C LEU A 296 -1.51 3.23 15.53
N VAL A 297 -1.64 2.02 16.05
CA VAL A 297 -0.87 0.84 15.64
C VAL A 297 -1.82 -0.15 14.98
N GLU A 298 -1.54 -0.49 13.73
CA GLU A 298 -2.17 -1.62 13.06
C GLU A 298 -1.26 -2.84 13.13
N TYR A 299 -1.84 -4.02 13.39
CA TYR A 299 -1.07 -5.24 13.56
C TYR A 299 -1.83 -6.49 13.14
N THR A 300 -1.09 -7.57 12.92
CA THR A 300 -1.60 -8.93 12.79
C THR A 300 -0.86 -9.84 13.76
N SER A 301 -1.55 -10.82 14.36
CA SER A 301 -0.95 -11.71 15.35
C SER A 301 -1.74 -12.99 15.58
N HIS A 302 -1.05 -14.02 16.07
CA HIS A 302 -1.67 -15.12 16.79
C HIS A 302 -2.29 -14.62 18.11
N GLU A 303 -3.31 -15.29 18.63
CA GLU A 303 -4.01 -14.86 19.86
C GLU A 303 -3.13 -14.95 21.13
N ASP A 304 -2.19 -15.89 21.15
CA ASP A 304 -1.20 -16.03 22.23
C ASP A 304 0.00 -15.09 22.13
N ALA A 305 0.06 -14.24 21.09
CA ALA A 305 1.15 -13.29 20.93
C ALA A 305 1.21 -12.28 22.08
N ALA A 306 2.35 -11.62 22.21
CA ALA A 306 2.55 -10.53 23.14
C ALA A 306 3.26 -9.34 22.49
N PHE A 307 2.78 -8.14 22.80
CA PHE A 307 3.46 -6.92 22.44
C PHE A 307 4.70 -6.74 23.31
N HIS A 308 5.80 -6.32 22.70
CA HIS A 308 7.01 -5.87 23.37
C HIS A 308 7.11 -4.36 23.16
N VAL A 309 6.97 -3.59 24.24
CA VAL A 309 7.01 -2.11 24.19
C VAL A 309 8.23 -1.57 24.92
N SER A 310 8.59 -0.31 24.65
CA SER A 310 9.72 0.38 25.31
C SER A 310 9.74 0.18 26.83
N GLY A 311 10.95 0.01 27.37
CA GLY A 311 11.18 -0.31 28.78
C GLY A 311 11.03 -1.80 29.12
N GLY A 312 11.13 -2.69 28.12
CA GLY A 312 11.17 -4.15 28.32
C GLY A 312 9.86 -4.76 28.79
N LYS A 313 8.74 -4.05 28.66
CA LYS A 313 7.43 -4.53 29.12
C LYS A 313 6.76 -5.36 28.04
N THR A 314 6.14 -6.45 28.48
CA THR A 314 5.37 -7.34 27.60
C THR A 314 3.89 -7.26 27.92
N ILE A 315 3.04 -7.12 26.90
CA ILE A 315 1.58 -7.04 27.02
C ILE A 315 0.95 -8.18 26.20
N PRO A 316 0.41 -9.22 26.84
CA PRO A 316 -0.27 -10.30 26.12
C PRO A 316 -1.46 -9.78 25.32
N VAL A 317 -1.57 -10.19 24.05
CA VAL A 317 -2.66 -9.76 23.14
C VAL A 317 -4.01 -10.19 23.70
N ALA A 318 -4.15 -11.44 24.15
CA ALA A 318 -5.38 -11.92 24.79
C ALA A 318 -5.85 -11.04 25.95
N ARG A 319 -4.92 -10.58 26.82
CA ARG A 319 -5.25 -9.70 27.96
C ARG A 319 -5.67 -8.30 27.51
N LEU A 320 -5.03 -7.77 26.47
CA LEU A 320 -5.41 -6.48 25.89
C LEU A 320 -6.85 -6.55 25.33
N GLU A 321 -7.16 -7.61 24.58
CA GLU A 321 -8.47 -7.80 23.95
C GLU A 321 -9.58 -8.05 24.97
N GLU A 322 -9.33 -8.91 25.97
CA GLU A 322 -10.30 -9.21 27.03
C GLU A 322 -10.70 -7.96 27.82
N ARG A 323 -9.74 -7.09 28.13
CA ARG A 323 -9.96 -5.91 28.99
C ARG A 323 -10.26 -4.63 28.22
N GLY A 324 -10.10 -4.62 26.90
CA GLY A 324 -10.12 -3.42 26.05
C GLY A 324 -8.95 -2.44 26.27
N LYS A 325 -8.17 -2.60 27.35
CA LYS A 325 -6.96 -1.83 27.67
C LYS A 325 -6.02 -2.65 28.54
N SER A 326 -4.73 -2.60 28.25
CA SER A 326 -3.68 -3.23 29.07
C SER A 326 -2.37 -2.48 28.91
N GLY A 327 -1.77 -2.07 30.03
CA GLY A 327 -0.54 -1.28 30.02
C GLY A 327 -0.73 0.04 29.27
N SER A 328 0.17 0.32 28.32
CA SER A 328 0.15 1.48 27.43
C SER A 328 -0.76 1.32 26.20
N LEU A 329 -1.41 0.17 26.02
CA LEU A 329 -2.23 -0.13 24.85
C LEU A 329 -3.73 -0.10 25.17
N LYS A 330 -4.51 0.47 24.26
CA LYS A 330 -5.99 0.41 24.24
C LYS A 330 -6.44 -0.20 22.92
N VAL A 331 -7.41 -1.09 22.94
CA VAL A 331 -8.00 -1.65 21.72
C VAL A 331 -8.70 -0.55 20.92
N VAL A 332 -8.54 -0.59 19.60
CA VAL A 332 -9.37 0.15 18.64
C VAL A 332 -10.18 -0.87 17.87
N GLU A 333 -11.49 -0.66 17.80
CA GLU A 333 -12.41 -1.61 17.17
C GLU A 333 -12.01 -1.88 15.71
N PRO A 334 -11.83 -3.15 15.31
CA PRO A 334 -11.40 -3.46 13.96
C PRO A 334 -12.55 -3.26 12.96
N ALA A 335 -12.22 -2.62 11.85
CA ALA A 335 -13.11 -2.48 10.69
C ALA A 335 -13.34 -3.86 10.03
N THR A 336 -14.48 -4.48 10.32
CA THR A 336 -14.81 -5.85 9.87
C THR A 336 -16.25 -6.01 9.40
N GLN A 337 -17.11 -5.01 9.63
CA GLN A 337 -18.46 -5.01 9.12
C GLN A 337 -18.46 -4.48 7.68
N ARG A 338 -18.62 -5.38 6.72
CA ARG A 338 -18.81 -5.05 5.31
C ARG A 338 -20.10 -4.24 5.11
N VAL A 339 -19.99 -3.07 4.49
CA VAL A 339 -21.10 -2.14 4.23
C VAL A 339 -21.02 -1.60 2.81
N ASP A 340 -22.15 -1.60 2.12
CA ASP A 340 -22.35 -0.84 0.89
C ASP A 340 -22.69 0.61 1.26
N LEU A 341 -21.81 1.54 0.90
CA LEU A 341 -22.02 2.97 1.11
C LEU A 341 -22.52 3.58 -0.19
N ILE A 342 -23.68 4.22 -0.13
CA ILE A 342 -24.37 4.80 -1.29
C ILE A 342 -24.65 6.27 -1.01
N VAL A 343 -24.23 7.13 -1.93
CA VAL A 343 -24.45 8.57 -1.94
C VAL A 343 -25.29 8.91 -3.17
N SER A 344 -26.40 9.60 -2.95
CA SER A 344 -27.32 9.98 -4.02
C SER A 344 -27.76 11.43 -3.88
N GLU A 345 -28.16 12.04 -4.99
CA GLU A 345 -28.77 13.36 -4.98
C GLU A 345 -30.17 13.28 -4.33
N LYS A 346 -30.42 14.19 -3.39
CA LYS A 346 -31.73 14.33 -2.74
C LYS A 346 -32.78 14.72 -3.77
N GLY A 347 -33.87 13.95 -3.83
CA GLY A 347 -34.96 14.17 -4.79
C GLY A 347 -34.90 13.21 -5.97
N THR A 348 -33.86 13.30 -6.81
CA THR A 348 -33.70 12.44 -8.00
C THR A 348 -33.28 11.01 -7.66
N LYS A 349 -32.60 10.82 -6.50
CA LYS A 349 -32.02 9.55 -6.04
C LYS A 349 -30.95 8.96 -6.97
N LYS A 350 -30.48 9.73 -7.95
CA LYS A 350 -29.36 9.32 -8.81
C LYS A 350 -28.06 9.25 -7.98
N PRO A 351 -27.20 8.25 -8.18
CA PRO A 351 -25.85 8.26 -7.62
C PRO A 351 -25.09 9.52 -8.04
N VAL A 352 -24.25 10.04 -7.16
CA VAL A 352 -23.45 11.25 -7.40
C VAL A 352 -22.00 10.94 -7.09
N THR A 353 -21.09 11.25 -8.01
CA THR A 353 -19.66 11.18 -7.75
C THR A 353 -19.29 12.19 -6.68
N VAL A 354 -18.58 11.76 -5.64
CA VAL A 354 -18.28 12.60 -4.47
C VAL A 354 -16.87 12.39 -3.95
N LYS A 355 -16.33 13.41 -3.29
CA LYS A 355 -15.20 13.26 -2.37
C LYS A 355 -15.71 12.74 -1.03
N LEU A 356 -15.15 11.62 -0.58
CA LEU A 356 -15.54 10.90 0.63
C LEU A 356 -14.41 10.89 1.65
N HIS A 357 -14.71 11.24 2.89
CA HIS A 357 -13.89 10.98 4.05
C HIS A 357 -14.65 10.13 5.07
N VAL A 358 -13.99 9.10 5.61
CA VAL A 358 -14.54 8.26 6.68
C VAL A 358 -13.48 7.98 7.73
N HIS A 359 -13.83 8.14 9.01
CA HIS A 359 -12.97 7.71 10.12
C HIS A 359 -13.76 7.07 11.28
N GLY A 360 -13.06 6.26 12.08
CA GLY A 360 -13.60 5.61 13.27
C GLY A 360 -13.37 6.40 14.56
N GLN A 361 -13.78 5.86 15.70
CA GLN A 361 -13.77 6.63 16.97
C GLN A 361 -12.36 7.01 17.48
N ALA A 362 -11.30 6.34 17.02
CA ALA A 362 -9.93 6.69 17.35
C ALA A 362 -9.32 7.68 16.34
N GLY A 363 -10.10 8.19 15.38
CA GLY A 363 -9.64 9.08 14.31
C GLY A 363 -8.90 8.35 13.19
N GLU A 364 -8.93 7.01 13.19
CA GLU A 364 -8.33 6.18 12.16
C GLU A 364 -9.10 6.32 10.84
N TYR A 365 -8.37 6.59 9.75
CA TYR A 365 -8.95 6.60 8.41
C TYR A 365 -9.48 5.20 8.03
N LEU A 366 -10.66 5.19 7.40
CA LEU A 366 -11.35 4.00 6.91
C LEU A 366 -11.51 4.13 5.40
N ALA A 367 -10.59 3.52 4.66
CA ALA A 367 -10.64 3.51 3.21
C ALA A 367 -11.66 2.47 2.69
N PRO A 368 -12.33 2.75 1.56
CA PRO A 368 -12.95 1.71 0.75
C PRO A 368 -11.98 0.57 0.39
N LEU A 369 -12.52 -0.60 0.07
CA LEU A 369 -11.71 -1.81 -0.13
C LEU A 369 -10.81 -1.78 -1.37
N ASP A 370 -11.18 -0.96 -2.34
CA ASP A 370 -10.51 -0.73 -3.61
C ASP A 370 -9.71 0.58 -3.60
N ARG A 371 -9.34 1.08 -2.40
CA ARG A 371 -8.55 2.30 -2.20
C ARG A 371 -7.37 2.09 -1.24
N HIS A 372 -6.41 3.00 -1.28
CA HIS A 372 -5.27 2.95 -0.38
C HIS A 372 -5.70 3.27 1.05
N ARG A 373 -5.20 2.48 2.00
CA ARG A 373 -5.34 2.78 3.44
C ARG A 373 -4.29 3.78 3.92
N ILE A 374 -3.18 3.88 3.18
CA ILE A 374 -2.05 4.76 3.43
C ILE A 374 -1.67 5.35 2.06
N PRO A 375 -2.38 6.38 1.58
CA PRO A 375 -2.08 7.02 0.30
C PRO A 375 -0.68 7.62 0.26
N ASN A 376 -0.10 7.81 -0.93
CA ASN A 376 1.22 8.42 -1.12
C ASN A 376 1.07 9.90 -1.55
N PRO A 377 1.46 10.88 -0.71
CA PRO A 377 1.37 12.30 -1.05
C PRO A 377 2.54 12.83 -1.90
N ALA A 378 3.52 12.00 -2.25
CA ALA A 378 4.70 12.46 -2.96
C ALA A 378 4.39 12.74 -4.45
N TRP A 379 5.04 13.78 -4.97
CA TRP A 379 4.86 14.28 -6.33
C TRP A 379 5.06 13.19 -7.37
N PHE A 380 4.06 12.98 -8.23
CA PHE A 380 4.06 11.95 -9.29
C PHE A 380 4.29 10.50 -8.80
N GLU A 381 4.04 10.23 -7.51
CA GLU A 381 4.27 8.89 -6.94
C GLU A 381 3.00 8.07 -6.64
N ASP A 382 1.82 8.61 -6.94
CA ASP A 382 0.52 7.92 -6.77
C ASP A 382 -0.38 8.16 -7.99
N TYR A 383 -1.25 7.19 -8.27
CA TYR A 383 -2.21 7.21 -9.38
C TYR A 383 -3.66 7.00 -8.91
N ALA A 384 -3.87 6.83 -7.60
CA ALA A 384 -5.18 6.60 -7.02
C ALA A 384 -6.02 7.88 -6.97
N PRO A 385 -7.37 7.76 -7.00
CA PRO A 385 -8.29 8.89 -6.85
C PRO A 385 -8.40 9.32 -5.37
N ASP A 386 -7.26 9.59 -4.74
CA ASP A 386 -7.17 10.00 -3.34
C ASP A 386 -6.86 11.51 -3.25
N TYR A 387 -7.35 12.17 -2.19
CA TYR A 387 -7.06 13.57 -1.91
C TYR A 387 -6.59 13.72 -0.47
N LEU A 388 -5.43 14.35 -0.28
CA LEU A 388 -4.80 14.51 1.03
C LEU A 388 -4.73 15.99 1.40
N HIS A 389 -5.67 16.45 2.22
CA HIS A 389 -5.63 17.81 2.72
C HIS A 389 -4.49 17.96 3.74
N ARG A 390 -3.42 18.66 3.34
CA ARG A 390 -2.18 18.86 4.11
C ARG A 390 -1.68 17.58 4.78
N ALA A 391 -1.68 16.47 4.05
CA ALA A 391 -1.21 15.14 4.48
C ALA A 391 -1.79 14.60 5.81
N THR A 392 -2.91 15.14 6.31
CA THR A 392 -3.47 14.80 7.63
C THR A 392 -4.97 14.49 7.60
N HIS A 393 -5.70 14.95 6.60
CA HIS A 393 -7.09 14.58 6.35
C HIS A 393 -7.23 13.89 5.00
N TYR A 394 -7.53 12.58 5.05
CA TYR A 394 -7.52 11.70 3.88
C TYR A 394 -8.92 11.53 3.32
N CYS A 395 -9.07 11.80 2.04
CA CYS A 395 -10.29 11.62 1.29
C CYS A 395 -10.03 10.74 0.07
N THR A 396 -11.10 10.22 -0.52
CA THR A 396 -11.06 9.48 -1.78
C THR A 396 -12.29 9.80 -2.61
N TYR A 397 -12.17 9.78 -3.94
CA TYR A 397 -13.31 9.96 -4.82
C TYR A 397 -13.99 8.62 -5.11
N ILE A 398 -15.32 8.63 -5.06
CA ILE A 398 -16.18 7.48 -5.37
C ILE A 398 -17.27 7.88 -6.36
N PRO A 399 -17.72 6.99 -7.26
CA PRO A 399 -18.77 7.27 -8.25
C PRO A 399 -20.19 7.29 -7.64
N GLY A 400 -20.31 7.57 -6.34
CA GLY A 400 -21.56 7.53 -5.58
C GLY A 400 -21.83 6.21 -4.86
N GLU A 401 -21.18 5.12 -5.25
CA GLU A 401 -21.27 3.83 -4.53
C GLU A 401 -19.89 3.25 -4.28
N THR A 402 -19.70 2.65 -3.10
CA THR A 402 -18.48 1.93 -2.77
C THR A 402 -18.73 0.87 -1.69
N VAL A 403 -17.75 -0.01 -1.52
CA VAL A 403 -17.77 -1.07 -0.51
C VAL A 403 -16.68 -0.79 0.51
N ILE A 404 -17.07 -0.68 1.79
CA ILE A 404 -16.18 -0.32 2.89
C ILE A 404 -16.38 -1.26 4.08
N ASP A 405 -15.28 -1.66 4.72
CA ASP A 405 -15.33 -2.36 6.00
C ASP A 405 -15.32 -1.30 7.12
N LEU A 406 -16.30 -1.35 8.03
CA LEU A 406 -16.49 -0.40 9.12
C LEU A 406 -16.40 -1.08 10.49
N PRO A 407 -15.94 -0.38 11.54
CA PRO A 407 -15.99 -0.88 12.91
C PRO A 407 -17.43 -0.82 13.44
N VAL A 408 -17.78 -1.75 14.33
CA VAL A 408 -19.03 -1.64 15.11
C VAL A 408 -18.88 -0.47 16.08
N GLY A 409 -19.85 0.44 16.11
CA GLY A 409 -19.76 1.68 16.89
C GLY A 409 -20.10 2.91 16.07
N SER A 410 -19.62 4.08 16.50
CA SER A 410 -19.82 5.34 15.77
C SER A 410 -18.76 5.48 14.68
N VAL A 411 -19.22 5.79 13.47
CA VAL A 411 -18.39 6.14 12.31
C VAL A 411 -18.74 7.55 11.86
N TYR A 412 -17.72 8.32 11.52
CA TYR A 412 -17.83 9.73 11.13
C TYR A 412 -17.58 9.82 9.64
N ILE A 413 -18.57 10.37 8.92
CA ILE A 413 -18.57 10.44 7.46
C ILE A 413 -18.69 11.91 7.05
N GLU A 414 -17.90 12.28 6.05
CA GLU A 414 -17.95 13.54 5.34
C GLU A 414 -18.03 13.28 3.84
N VAL A 415 -18.92 14.00 3.15
CA VAL A 415 -19.17 13.90 1.72
C VAL A 415 -19.31 15.29 1.13
N SER A 416 -18.60 15.58 0.04
CA SER A 416 -18.72 16.82 -0.74
C SER A 416 -18.74 16.57 -2.25
N CYS A 417 -19.32 17.52 -3.00
CA CYS A 417 -19.46 17.48 -4.46
C CYS A 417 -19.48 18.91 -5.02
N GLY A 418 -18.31 19.52 -5.19
CA GLY A 418 -18.19 20.91 -5.63
C GLY A 418 -19.02 21.91 -4.80
N PHE A 419 -19.29 23.09 -5.39
CA PHE A 419 -20.03 24.15 -4.71
C PHE A 419 -21.56 24.08 -4.88
N GLU A 420 -22.06 23.39 -5.92
CA GLU A 420 -23.50 23.28 -6.16
C GLU A 420 -24.24 22.44 -5.11
N MET A 421 -23.53 21.47 -4.54
CA MET A 421 -24.07 20.52 -3.58
C MET A 421 -23.64 20.89 -2.16
N LYS A 422 -24.59 20.90 -1.24
CA LYS A 422 -24.31 21.16 0.18
C LYS A 422 -23.54 19.98 0.79
N PRO A 423 -22.32 20.18 1.34
CA PRO A 423 -21.57 19.11 1.99
C PRO A 423 -22.33 18.48 3.16
N VAL A 424 -22.12 17.17 3.35
CA VAL A 424 -22.79 16.37 4.39
C VAL A 424 -21.76 15.84 5.36
N ARG A 425 -21.94 16.13 6.65
CA ARG A 425 -21.17 15.53 7.76
C ARG A 425 -22.12 14.79 8.69
N LYS A 426 -21.93 13.48 8.83
CA LYS A 426 -22.85 12.62 9.60
C LYS A 426 -22.09 11.66 10.50
N VAL A 427 -22.65 11.41 11.68
CA VAL A 427 -22.25 10.29 12.53
C VAL A 427 -23.24 9.15 12.33
N VAL A 428 -22.74 7.99 11.95
CA VAL A 428 -23.56 6.79 11.70
C VAL A 428 -23.17 5.72 12.71
N ARG A 429 -24.18 5.09 13.34
CA ARG A 429 -23.95 3.97 14.26
C ARG A 429 -24.02 2.64 13.49
N ILE A 430 -22.89 1.96 13.41
CA ILE A 430 -22.72 0.67 12.73
C ILE A 430 -22.94 -0.46 13.72
N GLY A 431 -23.79 -1.43 13.36
CA GLY A 431 -24.01 -2.66 14.10
C GLY A 431 -23.69 -3.89 13.25
N LYS A 432 -23.69 -5.09 13.87
CA LYS A 432 -23.41 -6.36 13.18
C LYS A 432 -24.42 -6.71 12.07
N ALA A 433 -25.60 -6.10 12.09
CA ALA A 433 -26.64 -6.26 11.07
C ALA A 433 -26.60 -5.18 9.98
N THR A 434 -25.79 -4.12 10.15
CA THR A 434 -25.66 -3.07 9.13
C THR A 434 -25.03 -3.68 7.88
N ARG A 435 -25.72 -3.58 6.74
CA ARG A 435 -25.19 -3.98 5.43
C ARG A 435 -25.07 -2.80 4.47
N GLN A 436 -25.78 -1.72 4.75
CA GLN A 436 -25.87 -0.58 3.86
C GLN A 436 -25.95 0.72 4.66
N VAL A 437 -25.29 1.76 4.15
CA VAL A 437 -25.40 3.15 4.63
C VAL A 437 -25.74 4.02 3.44
N ARG A 438 -26.87 4.72 3.52
CA ARG A 438 -27.31 5.67 2.48
C ARG A 438 -27.18 7.10 2.97
N LEU A 439 -26.59 7.94 2.12
CA LEU A 439 -26.43 9.36 2.31
C LEU A 439 -27.08 10.09 1.15
N GLU A 440 -27.69 11.23 1.44
CA GLU A 440 -28.29 12.09 0.44
C GLU A 440 -27.60 13.44 0.49
N ILE A 441 -27.15 13.93 -0.66
CA ILE A 441 -26.56 15.25 -0.84
C ILE A 441 -27.55 16.15 -1.58
N GLU A 442 -27.66 17.41 -1.17
CA GLU A 442 -28.69 18.33 -1.67
C GLU A 442 -28.08 19.42 -2.55
N LYS A 443 -28.60 19.55 -3.78
CA LYS A 443 -28.29 20.68 -4.65
C LYS A 443 -28.89 21.96 -4.08
N VAL A 444 -28.06 22.95 -3.79
CA VAL A 444 -28.45 24.22 -3.17
C VAL A 444 -28.12 25.44 -4.02
N LEU A 445 -27.21 25.31 -5.00
CA LEU A 445 -26.89 26.35 -5.97
C LEU A 445 -27.07 25.82 -7.39
N PRO A 446 -28.11 26.26 -8.13
CA PRO A 446 -28.37 25.80 -9.50
C PRO A 446 -27.66 26.70 -10.51
N TRP A 447 -26.33 26.74 -10.48
CA TRP A 447 -25.56 27.58 -11.41
C TRP A 447 -25.56 26.99 -12.83
N ARG A 448 -25.41 25.68 -12.95
CA ARG A 448 -25.46 24.97 -14.24
C ARG A 448 -26.82 25.05 -14.91
N ASP A 449 -27.89 24.98 -14.12
CA ASP A 449 -29.26 25.15 -14.64
C ASP A 449 -29.50 26.59 -15.16
N LYS A 450 -28.62 27.53 -14.78
CA LYS A 450 -28.59 28.91 -15.27
C LYS A 450 -27.55 29.15 -16.37
N GLY A 451 -26.94 28.09 -16.89
CA GLY A 451 -25.98 28.15 -18.00
C GLY A 451 -24.52 28.40 -17.60
N TRP A 452 -24.17 28.31 -16.32
CA TRP A 452 -22.76 28.38 -15.90
C TRP A 452 -22.06 27.03 -16.10
N VAL A 453 -20.80 27.06 -16.52
CA VAL A 453 -19.95 25.87 -16.69
C VAL A 453 -18.67 26.09 -15.90
N SER A 454 -18.31 25.16 -15.01
CA SER A 454 -17.04 25.17 -14.31
C SER A 454 -15.96 24.48 -15.15
N ALA A 455 -14.77 25.05 -15.18
CA ALA A 455 -13.64 24.46 -15.88
C ALA A 455 -12.36 24.62 -15.06
N ASP A 456 -11.51 23.60 -15.13
CA ASP A 456 -10.12 23.64 -14.68
C ASP A 456 -9.23 23.58 -15.91
N THR A 457 -8.40 24.61 -16.09
CA THR A 457 -7.53 24.73 -17.27
C THR A 457 -6.23 23.96 -17.14
N HIS A 458 -5.90 23.43 -15.96
CA HIS A 458 -4.54 22.98 -15.68
C HIS A 458 -4.48 21.88 -14.62
N VAL A 459 -4.45 20.62 -15.08
CA VAL A 459 -4.34 19.41 -14.25
C VAL A 459 -3.27 18.49 -14.82
N HIS A 460 -2.49 17.82 -13.96
CA HIS A 460 -1.42 16.88 -14.35
C HIS A 460 -1.58 15.49 -13.71
N PHE A 461 -0.84 14.52 -14.26
CA PHE A 461 -0.54 13.18 -13.69
C PHE A 461 -1.68 12.20 -13.49
N LEU A 462 -2.92 12.61 -13.75
CA LEU A 462 -4.07 11.71 -13.71
C LEU A 462 -4.23 10.95 -15.02
N SER A 463 -4.83 9.76 -14.98
CA SER A 463 -5.41 9.18 -16.19
C SER A 463 -6.66 9.99 -16.59
N PRO A 464 -7.06 10.03 -17.87
CA PRO A 464 -8.29 10.72 -18.27
C PRO A 464 -9.55 10.25 -17.52
N THR A 465 -9.62 8.96 -17.17
CA THR A 465 -10.75 8.40 -16.41
C THR A 465 -10.73 8.85 -14.95
N THR A 466 -9.55 8.91 -14.32
CA THR A 466 -9.40 9.43 -12.95
C THR A 466 -9.73 10.92 -12.90
N ALA A 467 -9.20 11.71 -13.84
CA ALA A 467 -9.49 13.13 -13.98
C ALA A 467 -10.99 13.41 -14.12
N GLN A 468 -11.72 12.57 -14.88
CA GLN A 468 -13.17 12.70 -15.02
C GLN A 468 -13.89 12.45 -13.69
N MET A 469 -13.48 11.43 -12.93
CA MET A 469 -14.06 11.11 -11.63
C MET A 469 -13.80 12.22 -10.60
N GLU A 470 -12.57 12.71 -10.52
CA GLU A 470 -12.24 13.82 -9.61
C GLU A 470 -12.96 15.10 -10.02
N GLY A 471 -13.00 15.42 -11.31
CA GLY A 471 -13.75 16.56 -11.83
C GLY A 471 -15.24 16.48 -11.46
N ALA A 472 -15.87 15.31 -11.62
CA ALA A 472 -17.24 15.09 -11.18
C ALA A 472 -17.41 15.25 -9.66
N GLY A 473 -16.47 14.72 -8.86
CA GLY A 473 -16.48 14.83 -7.40
C GLY A 473 -16.19 16.25 -6.87
N GLU A 474 -15.51 17.09 -7.64
CA GLU A 474 -15.27 18.50 -7.32
C GLU A 474 -16.27 19.45 -8.02
N GLY A 475 -17.22 18.91 -8.79
CA GLY A 475 -18.21 19.70 -9.53
C GLY A 475 -17.58 20.56 -10.65
N VAL A 476 -16.46 20.11 -11.21
CA VAL A 476 -15.77 20.69 -12.39
C VAL A 476 -16.31 20.01 -13.66
N ASN A 477 -16.94 20.78 -14.55
CA ASN A 477 -17.55 20.23 -15.77
C ASN A 477 -16.54 19.97 -16.89
N VAL A 478 -15.48 20.76 -16.99
CA VAL A 478 -14.44 20.58 -18.02
C VAL A 478 -13.08 20.57 -17.36
N VAL A 479 -12.37 19.44 -17.43
CA VAL A 479 -11.00 19.30 -16.97
C VAL A 479 -10.06 19.27 -18.17
N ASN A 480 -9.07 20.14 -18.17
CA ASN A 480 -7.97 20.09 -19.14
C ASN A 480 -6.78 19.38 -18.49
N LEU A 481 -6.59 18.12 -18.89
CA LEU A 481 -5.46 17.31 -18.46
C LEU A 481 -4.27 17.61 -19.38
N LEU A 482 -3.21 18.21 -18.84
CA LEU A 482 -2.11 18.70 -19.65
C LEU A 482 -0.97 17.69 -19.67
N ALA A 483 -0.62 17.21 -20.86
CA ALA A 483 0.61 16.49 -21.06
C ALA A 483 1.80 17.46 -21.04
N SER A 484 2.90 17.07 -20.43
CA SER A 484 4.10 17.92 -20.34
C SER A 484 5.38 17.10 -20.16
N GLN A 485 6.52 17.78 -20.37
CA GLN A 485 7.88 17.26 -20.22
C GLN A 485 8.55 17.90 -19.00
N TRP A 486 9.18 17.11 -18.13
CA TRP A 486 9.86 17.54 -16.91
C TRP A 486 11.31 17.03 -16.93
N GLY A 487 12.19 17.75 -17.61
CA GLY A 487 13.51 17.25 -17.95
C GLY A 487 13.40 16.07 -18.92
N GLU A 488 13.76 14.87 -18.46
CA GLU A 488 13.63 13.62 -19.23
C GLU A 488 12.26 12.94 -19.06
N LEU A 489 11.50 13.32 -18.04
CA LEU A 489 10.21 12.70 -17.73
C LEU A 489 9.13 13.26 -18.67
N MET A 490 8.37 12.39 -19.33
CA MET A 490 7.20 12.75 -20.13
C MET A 490 5.94 12.24 -19.44
N THR A 491 4.94 13.11 -19.25
CA THR A 491 3.69 12.78 -18.54
C THR A 491 2.49 12.96 -19.45
N ASN A 492 1.55 12.00 -19.40
CA ASN A 492 0.31 11.96 -20.19
C ASN A 492 0.45 12.07 -21.73
N VAL A 493 1.68 12.05 -22.29
CA VAL A 493 1.91 12.16 -23.74
C VAL A 493 1.21 11.05 -24.53
N GLY A 494 1.10 9.84 -23.95
CA GLY A 494 0.38 8.72 -24.56
C GLY A 494 -1.14 8.86 -24.54
N ASP A 495 -1.70 9.76 -23.72
CA ASP A 495 -3.14 10.05 -23.66
C ASP A 495 -3.55 11.14 -24.65
N PHE A 496 -2.60 11.92 -25.17
CA PHE A 496 -2.88 12.95 -26.17
C PHE A 496 -3.12 12.33 -27.55
N ASP A 497 -4.30 12.59 -28.13
CA ASP A 497 -4.64 12.14 -29.49
C ASP A 497 -5.15 13.27 -30.40
N GLY A 498 -5.23 14.50 -29.88
CA GLY A 498 -5.73 15.66 -30.60
C GLY A 498 -7.16 15.51 -31.13
N ARG A 499 -7.96 14.54 -30.67
CA ARG A 499 -9.34 14.35 -31.16
C ARG A 499 -10.38 13.98 -30.09
N SER A 500 -10.04 13.13 -29.13
CA SER A 500 -11.01 12.59 -28.17
C SER A 500 -11.26 13.54 -27.00
N THR A 501 -12.53 13.69 -26.63
CA THR A 501 -12.96 14.29 -25.36
C THR A 501 -13.66 13.21 -24.55
N HIS A 502 -13.06 12.82 -23.43
CA HIS A 502 -13.61 11.81 -22.54
C HIS A 502 -14.86 12.35 -21.84
N GLY A 503 -15.84 11.48 -21.62
CA GLY A 503 -17.10 11.82 -20.95
C GLY A 503 -18.18 12.36 -21.87
N THR A 504 -17.88 12.56 -23.15
CA THR A 504 -18.89 12.84 -24.18
C THR A 504 -19.80 11.63 -24.42
N ILE A 505 -20.99 11.87 -24.95
CA ILE A 505 -21.93 10.80 -25.33
C ILE A 505 -21.28 9.82 -26.32
N ASP A 506 -20.53 10.34 -27.29
CA ASP A 506 -19.85 9.53 -28.32
C ASP A 506 -18.75 8.62 -27.75
N THR A 507 -18.21 8.95 -26.58
CA THR A 507 -17.23 8.13 -25.85
C THR A 507 -17.84 7.33 -24.70
N GLY A 508 -19.18 7.26 -24.63
CA GLY A 508 -19.93 6.48 -23.65
C GLY A 508 -20.21 7.18 -22.31
N GLY A 509 -19.93 8.48 -22.20
CA GLY A 509 -20.31 9.31 -21.06
C GLY A 509 -21.70 9.92 -21.19
N ASP A 510 -22.07 10.78 -20.25
CA ASP A 510 -23.35 11.52 -20.22
C ASP A 510 -23.24 12.96 -20.76
N GLY A 511 -22.02 13.42 -21.07
CA GLY A 511 -21.72 14.77 -21.51
C GLY A 511 -21.63 15.81 -20.40
N GLU A 512 -21.75 15.43 -19.12
CA GLU A 512 -21.82 16.36 -18.00
C GLU A 512 -20.45 16.76 -17.45
N HIS A 513 -19.52 15.80 -17.42
CA HIS A 513 -18.14 15.98 -16.98
C HIS A 513 -17.18 15.49 -18.05
N LEU A 514 -16.44 16.43 -18.61
CA LEU A 514 -15.59 16.25 -19.78
C LEU A 514 -14.12 16.37 -19.41
N VAL A 515 -13.29 15.53 -20.01
CA VAL A 515 -11.83 15.66 -19.94
C VAL A 515 -11.26 15.75 -21.34
N ARG A 516 -10.46 16.78 -21.59
CA ARG A 516 -9.72 16.94 -22.83
C ARG A 516 -8.23 16.99 -22.52
N VAL A 517 -7.45 16.17 -23.22
CA VAL A 517 -6.00 16.17 -23.07
C VAL A 517 -5.43 17.31 -23.92
N GLY A 518 -4.76 18.26 -23.27
CA GLY A 518 -4.02 19.36 -23.89
C GLY A 518 -2.52 19.22 -23.59
N THR A 519 -1.76 20.31 -23.75
CA THR A 519 -0.36 20.33 -23.32
C THR A 519 -0.04 21.57 -22.51
N GLU A 520 0.84 21.42 -21.52
CA GLU A 520 1.54 22.54 -20.92
C GLU A 520 2.93 22.58 -21.55
N ASN A 521 3.17 23.60 -22.38
CA ASN A 521 4.48 23.83 -22.96
C ASN A 521 5.25 24.85 -22.11
N ARG A 522 6.54 24.64 -21.90
CA ARG A 522 7.27 25.36 -20.84
C ARG A 522 8.66 25.82 -21.29
N GLN A 523 8.96 27.08 -21.03
CA GLN A 523 10.29 27.64 -21.21
C GLN A 523 10.84 28.07 -19.85
N PHE A 524 12.05 27.62 -19.54
CA PHE A 524 12.70 27.74 -18.23
C PHE A 524 12.74 29.15 -17.58
N VAL A 525 12.74 30.21 -18.38
CA VAL A 525 12.86 31.62 -17.95
C VAL A 525 11.70 32.49 -18.46
N LEU A 526 11.21 32.21 -19.66
CA LEU A 526 10.28 33.04 -20.41
C LEU A 526 8.81 32.75 -20.07
N GLY A 527 8.54 31.58 -19.49
CA GLY A 527 7.25 31.22 -18.91
C GLY A 527 6.67 29.93 -19.48
N HIS A 528 5.49 29.58 -19.00
CA HIS A 528 4.75 28.39 -19.44
C HIS A 528 3.50 28.83 -20.21
N ILE A 529 2.93 27.91 -20.97
CA ILE A 529 1.73 28.14 -21.76
C ILE A 529 0.87 26.86 -21.82
N SER A 530 -0.40 27.00 -21.46
CA SER A 530 -1.39 25.93 -21.54
C SER A 530 -2.10 25.98 -22.89
N LEU A 531 -1.98 24.90 -23.65
CA LEU A 531 -2.53 24.74 -25.00
C LEU A 531 -3.71 23.76 -24.92
N LEU A 532 -4.92 24.30 -25.04
CA LEU A 532 -6.16 23.58 -24.72
C LEU A 532 -6.94 23.23 -25.99
N GLY A 533 -7.52 22.03 -26.02
CA GLY A 533 -8.55 21.65 -26.99
C GLY A 533 -8.13 21.55 -28.46
N TYR A 534 -6.85 21.78 -28.80
CA TYR A 534 -6.37 21.79 -30.18
C TYR A 534 -6.44 20.41 -30.85
N GLU A 535 -6.55 20.42 -32.18
CA GLU A 535 -6.67 19.23 -33.01
C GLU A 535 -5.36 18.79 -33.66
N GLY A 536 -5.20 17.49 -33.88
CA GLY A 536 -4.09 16.93 -34.66
C GLY A 536 -2.93 16.42 -33.79
N ARG A 537 -1.69 16.69 -34.21
CA ARG A 537 -0.50 16.17 -33.51
C ARG A 537 -0.08 17.08 -32.37
N PRO A 538 0.57 16.56 -31.30
CA PRO A 538 1.14 17.40 -30.25
C PRO A 538 2.04 18.51 -30.80
N ILE A 539 1.96 19.71 -30.20
CA ILE A 539 2.83 20.84 -30.52
C ILE A 539 4.16 20.65 -29.77
N VAL A 540 5.22 20.41 -30.54
CA VAL A 540 6.56 20.04 -30.03
C VAL A 540 7.66 20.96 -30.54
N PRO A 541 8.78 21.13 -29.80
CA PRO A 541 9.07 20.57 -28.47
C PRO A 541 8.11 21.08 -27.39
N MET A 542 7.81 20.25 -26.38
CA MET A 542 6.96 20.64 -25.26
C MET A 542 7.70 21.59 -24.31
N THR A 543 9.00 21.39 -24.11
CA THR A 543 9.82 22.29 -23.28
C THR A 543 11.11 22.72 -23.97
N THR A 544 11.68 23.84 -23.51
CA THR A 544 12.92 24.41 -24.05
C THR A 544 13.64 25.28 -23.01
N GLY A 545 14.95 25.49 -23.16
CA GLY A 545 15.69 26.52 -22.42
C GLY A 545 16.39 26.12 -21.12
N GLY A 546 16.53 24.82 -20.82
CA GLY A 546 17.45 24.33 -19.79
C GLY A 546 16.83 23.62 -18.58
N PRO A 547 17.68 23.22 -17.61
CA PRO A 547 17.31 22.33 -16.52
C PRO A 547 16.33 23.00 -15.55
N GLY A 548 15.16 22.40 -15.42
CA GLY A 548 13.99 22.93 -14.71
C GLY A 548 12.73 22.55 -15.48
N GLU A 549 12.78 22.72 -16.80
CA GLU A 549 11.72 22.30 -17.73
C GLU A 549 12.19 21.23 -18.72
N SER A 550 13.35 21.44 -19.34
CA SER A 550 13.91 20.58 -20.40
C SER A 550 15.19 19.87 -19.94
N ALA A 551 15.77 19.04 -20.79
CA ALA A 551 16.99 18.30 -20.47
C ALA A 551 18.21 19.23 -20.36
N LEU A 552 19.26 18.75 -19.68
CA LEU A 552 20.53 19.47 -19.57
C LEU A 552 21.16 19.65 -20.96
N GLY A 553 21.29 20.90 -21.39
CA GLY A 553 21.90 21.25 -22.68
C GLY A 553 20.91 21.59 -23.79
N ASP A 554 19.59 21.46 -23.54
CA ASP A 554 18.58 21.89 -24.50
C ASP A 554 18.64 23.41 -24.73
N ALA A 555 18.57 23.81 -26.00
CA ALA A 555 18.60 25.21 -26.41
C ALA A 555 17.27 25.92 -26.12
N VAL A 556 17.26 27.25 -26.28
CA VAL A 556 16.04 28.07 -26.33
C VAL A 556 15.62 28.18 -27.80
N ASP A 557 14.81 27.24 -28.26
CA ASP A 557 14.51 27.07 -29.69
C ASP A 557 13.13 27.59 -30.09
N VAL A 558 12.20 27.73 -29.13
CA VAL A 558 10.81 28.12 -29.40
C VAL A 558 10.34 29.20 -28.43
N LEU A 559 9.57 30.14 -28.95
CA LEU A 559 8.92 31.23 -28.22
C LEU A 559 7.50 30.83 -27.77
N LEU A 560 7.01 31.37 -26.65
CA LEU A 560 5.63 31.16 -26.20
C LEU A 560 4.62 31.62 -27.26
N THR A 561 4.90 32.74 -27.93
CA THR A 561 4.06 33.25 -29.02
C THR A 561 4.00 32.31 -30.23
N GLU A 562 5.06 31.55 -30.49
CA GLU A 562 5.07 30.54 -31.55
C GLU A 562 4.18 29.35 -31.19
N TRP A 563 4.30 28.82 -29.97
CA TRP A 563 3.40 27.78 -29.47
C TRP A 563 1.94 28.22 -29.48
N ALA A 564 1.66 29.45 -29.05
CA ALA A 564 0.31 30.03 -29.06
C ALA A 564 -0.31 30.04 -30.47
N ARG A 565 0.45 30.51 -31.46
CA ARG A 565 -0.02 30.58 -32.86
C ARG A 565 -0.23 29.21 -33.46
N GLN A 566 0.61 28.23 -33.14
CA GLN A 566 0.41 26.85 -33.57
C GLN A 566 -0.86 26.24 -32.97
N CYS A 567 -1.13 26.49 -31.68
CA CYS A 567 -2.35 26.04 -31.02
C CYS A 567 -3.60 26.64 -31.68
N LYS A 568 -3.60 27.95 -31.93
CA LYS A 568 -4.70 28.63 -32.63
C LYS A 568 -4.89 28.12 -34.06
N ALA A 569 -3.80 27.85 -34.79
CA ALA A 569 -3.87 27.25 -36.12
C ALA A 569 -4.46 25.83 -36.13
N GLN A 570 -4.36 25.14 -35.00
CA GLN A 570 -4.97 23.82 -34.74
C GLN A 570 -6.33 23.92 -34.04
N GLY A 571 -6.95 25.11 -33.99
CA GLY A 571 -8.29 25.32 -33.44
C GLY A 571 -8.38 25.31 -31.91
N GLY A 572 -7.26 25.38 -31.20
CA GLY A 572 -7.22 25.40 -29.74
C GLY A 572 -7.31 26.78 -29.11
N LEU A 573 -7.32 26.78 -27.77
CA LEU A 573 -7.28 27.96 -26.92
C LEU A 573 -5.93 28.04 -26.20
N VAL A 574 -5.48 29.26 -25.93
CA VAL A 574 -4.19 29.54 -25.31
C VAL A 574 -4.39 30.25 -23.97
N VAL A 575 -3.94 29.62 -22.89
CA VAL A 575 -4.01 30.17 -21.54
C VAL A 575 -2.59 30.38 -21.02
N LEU A 576 -2.32 31.53 -20.39
CA LEU A 576 -1.10 31.72 -19.61
C LEU A 576 -1.31 31.18 -18.19
N PRO A 577 -0.72 30.03 -17.82
CA PRO A 577 -0.82 29.45 -16.48
C PRO A 577 -0.11 30.32 -15.44
N HIS A 578 -0.47 30.12 -14.16
CA HIS A 578 0.17 30.75 -12.99
C HIS A 578 0.58 32.23 -13.19
N PHE A 579 -0.33 33.00 -13.79
CA PHE A 579 -0.13 34.42 -14.05
C PHE A 579 0.08 35.17 -12.73
N PRO A 580 1.01 36.15 -12.62
CA PRO A 580 1.75 36.81 -13.69
C PRO A 580 3.21 36.30 -13.81
N ASN A 581 3.51 35.08 -13.37
CA ASN A 581 4.89 34.61 -13.23
C ASN A 581 5.27 33.66 -14.38
N PRO A 582 6.38 33.94 -15.11
CA PRO A 582 7.12 35.19 -15.16
C PRO A 582 6.38 36.26 -15.98
N ARG A 583 6.76 37.54 -15.84
CA ARG A 583 6.22 38.63 -16.67
C ARG A 583 6.81 38.70 -18.08
N ALA A 584 7.83 37.88 -18.35
CA ALA A 584 8.74 37.96 -19.50
C ALA A 584 8.01 37.90 -20.85
N GLU A 585 8.00 36.76 -21.53
CA GLU A 585 7.33 36.67 -22.83
C GLU A 585 5.81 36.77 -22.69
N ASN A 586 5.27 36.42 -21.51
CA ASN A 586 3.85 36.61 -21.16
C ASN A 586 3.32 38.00 -21.52
N ALA A 587 4.07 39.07 -21.20
CA ALA A 587 3.64 40.43 -21.53
C ALA A 587 3.58 40.67 -23.05
N ALA A 588 4.55 40.17 -23.81
CA ALA A 588 4.57 40.30 -25.26
C ALA A 588 3.42 39.50 -25.91
N ALA A 589 3.18 38.27 -25.45
CA ALA A 589 2.12 37.41 -25.96
C ALA A 589 0.72 38.01 -25.71
N ILE A 590 0.50 38.61 -24.53
CA ILE A 590 -0.72 39.36 -24.22
C ILE A 590 -0.91 40.53 -25.19
N VAL A 591 0.12 41.37 -25.35
CA VAL A 591 0.04 42.59 -26.18
C VAL A 591 -0.19 42.24 -27.66
N HIS A 592 0.39 41.13 -28.14
CA HIS A 592 0.17 40.64 -29.49
C HIS A 592 -1.22 40.04 -29.73
N GLY A 593 -2.00 39.77 -28.68
CA GLY A 593 -3.32 39.12 -28.79
C GLY A 593 -3.25 37.60 -29.03
N ASP A 594 -2.10 36.99 -28.74
CA ASP A 594 -1.89 35.55 -28.91
C ASP A 594 -2.54 34.74 -27.76
N ILE A 595 -2.93 35.39 -26.66
CA ILE A 595 -3.47 34.77 -25.42
C ILE A 595 -4.98 34.96 -25.32
N ASP A 596 -5.71 33.88 -25.00
CA ASP A 596 -7.18 33.89 -24.85
C ASP A 596 -7.63 34.06 -23.40
N ALA A 597 -6.83 33.64 -22.42
CA ALA A 597 -7.09 33.86 -20.99
C ALA A 597 -5.82 33.81 -20.13
N ILE A 598 -5.93 34.30 -18.89
CA ILE A 598 -4.89 34.18 -17.86
C ILE A 598 -5.39 33.37 -16.67
N GLU A 599 -4.52 32.52 -16.12
CA GLU A 599 -4.85 31.62 -15.02
C GLU A 599 -4.57 32.25 -13.65
N MET A 600 -5.53 32.10 -12.74
CA MET A 600 -5.43 32.48 -11.33
C MET A 600 -5.25 31.22 -10.48
N THR A 601 -4.01 30.88 -10.16
CA THR A 601 -3.63 29.67 -9.42
C THR A 601 -3.46 29.97 -7.92
N SER A 602 -3.88 29.05 -7.05
CA SER A 602 -3.73 29.20 -5.59
C SER A 602 -2.72 28.23 -4.95
N TRP A 603 -2.21 27.24 -5.70
CA TRP A 603 -1.30 26.17 -5.24
C TRP A 603 -1.59 25.72 -3.79
N ASP A 604 -0.64 25.86 -2.87
CA ASP A 604 -0.75 25.44 -1.47
C ASP A 604 -1.61 26.38 -0.58
N ASP A 605 -1.95 27.58 -1.08
CA ASP A 605 -2.80 28.55 -0.37
C ASP A 605 -4.29 28.35 -0.70
N LEU A 606 -4.78 27.15 -0.42
CA LEU A 606 -6.14 26.68 -0.73
C LEU A 606 -7.28 27.58 -0.19
N TYR A 607 -7.00 28.49 0.75
CA TYR A 607 -7.99 29.34 1.42
C TYR A 607 -7.65 30.83 1.45
N GLY A 608 -6.49 31.25 0.91
CA GLY A 608 -6.10 32.66 0.83
C GLY A 608 -6.86 33.45 -0.25
N GLY A 609 -7.51 32.75 -1.19
CA GLY A 609 -8.23 33.35 -2.31
C GLY A 609 -7.32 33.61 -3.50
N ILE A 610 -7.68 34.59 -4.33
CA ILE A 610 -6.85 34.99 -5.48
C ILE A 610 -5.69 35.85 -4.96
N ASP A 611 -4.48 35.49 -5.38
CA ASP A 611 -3.26 36.21 -5.02
C ASP A 611 -3.36 37.72 -5.37
N PRO A 612 -3.15 38.63 -4.40
CA PRO A 612 -3.24 40.07 -4.63
C PRO A 612 -2.26 40.59 -5.70
N TYR A 613 -1.10 39.95 -5.88
CA TYR A 613 -0.14 40.37 -6.91
C TYR A 613 -0.67 40.02 -8.31
N SER A 614 -1.27 38.85 -8.47
CA SER A 614 -1.91 38.39 -9.70
C SER A 614 -3.09 39.28 -10.09
N LEU A 615 -3.94 39.64 -9.12
CA LEU A 615 -5.03 40.61 -9.34
C LEU A 615 -4.51 41.98 -9.77
N SER A 616 -3.47 42.50 -9.10
CA SER A 616 -2.89 43.81 -9.43
C SER A 616 -2.36 43.85 -10.86
N ASP A 617 -1.65 42.79 -11.28
CA ASP A 617 -1.10 42.73 -12.63
C ASP A 617 -2.19 42.51 -13.69
N TRP A 618 -3.26 41.78 -13.39
CA TRP A 618 -4.43 41.67 -14.26
C TRP A 618 -5.13 43.01 -14.45
N TYR A 619 -5.40 43.74 -13.37
CA TYR A 619 -5.96 45.09 -13.46
C TYR A 619 -5.06 46.06 -14.25
N ARG A 620 -3.74 45.90 -14.19
CA ARG A 620 -2.82 46.67 -15.04
C ARG A 620 -3.10 46.44 -16.53
N TYR A 621 -3.29 45.19 -16.98
CA TYR A 621 -3.63 44.90 -18.37
C TYR A 621 -5.01 45.42 -18.75
N LEU A 622 -6.02 45.25 -17.90
CA LEU A 622 -7.36 45.80 -18.12
C LEU A 622 -7.33 47.32 -18.28
N ASN A 623 -6.59 48.02 -17.42
CA ASN A 623 -6.42 49.49 -17.49
C ASN A 623 -5.68 49.94 -18.75
N CYS A 624 -4.83 49.08 -19.32
CA CYS A 624 -4.17 49.31 -20.61
C CYS A 624 -5.05 48.91 -21.82
N GLY A 625 -6.29 48.46 -21.61
CA GLY A 625 -7.23 48.10 -22.68
C GLY A 625 -7.16 46.64 -23.14
N TYR A 626 -6.34 45.80 -22.51
CA TYR A 626 -6.26 44.36 -22.82
C TYR A 626 -7.28 43.60 -21.97
N MET A 627 -8.44 43.31 -22.55
CA MET A 627 -9.57 42.67 -21.88
C MET A 627 -9.40 41.15 -21.79
N LEU A 628 -8.50 40.70 -20.90
CA LEU A 628 -8.18 39.29 -20.70
C LEU A 628 -9.16 38.62 -19.73
N PRO A 629 -9.84 37.53 -20.12
CA PRO A 629 -10.55 36.66 -19.18
C PRO A 629 -9.62 36.08 -18.13
N ALA A 630 -10.08 36.01 -16.88
CA ALA A 630 -9.44 35.26 -15.81
C ALA A 630 -10.09 33.87 -15.68
N VAL A 631 -9.28 32.82 -15.64
CA VAL A 631 -9.71 31.42 -15.47
C VAL A 631 -9.05 30.81 -14.24
N GLY A 632 -9.63 29.73 -13.72
CA GLY A 632 -9.02 28.93 -12.66
C GLY A 632 -8.29 27.73 -13.23
N GLY A 633 -7.09 27.47 -12.74
CA GLY A 633 -6.34 26.25 -12.98
C GLY A 633 -5.71 25.79 -11.69
N THR A 634 -5.91 24.54 -11.32
CA THR A 634 -5.43 24.04 -10.02
C THR A 634 -3.94 23.76 -10.01
N ASP A 635 -3.37 23.47 -11.17
CA ASP A 635 -2.01 22.94 -11.32
C ASP A 635 -1.82 21.71 -10.42
N LYS A 636 -2.84 20.83 -10.41
CA LYS A 636 -2.85 19.62 -9.58
C LYS A 636 -1.77 18.65 -10.06
N MET A 637 -0.86 18.29 -9.17
CA MET A 637 0.29 17.41 -9.42
C MET A 637 0.43 16.23 -8.42
N SER A 638 -0.63 15.94 -7.66
CA SER A 638 -0.70 14.81 -6.71
C SER A 638 -2.12 14.56 -6.23
#